data_AF-A0A368YTC6-F1
#
_entry.id   AF-A0A368YTC6-F1
#
_cell.length_a   1.000
_cell.length_b   1.000
_cell.length_c   1.000
_cell.angle_alpha   90.00
_cell.angle_beta   90.00
_cell.angle_gamma   90.00
#
_symmetry.space_group_name_H-M   'P 1'
#
loop_
_entity.id
_entity.type
_entity.pdbx_description
1 polymer ?
#
loop_
_entity_poly.entity_id
_entity_poly.type
_entity_poly.pdbx_seq_one_letter_code
_entity_poly.pdbx_strand_id
1 'polypeptide(L)'
;MVDTIGLLEFKRIASGIEACNQMIKAADIELLNARYICPGKYIVLIAGDVSAVKSSINAGLNIGKNDVIKELTIPKVSKQLIDLIQHKKSKPENFIALGVLEYSSIAAGIIAADAAVKAAEVELVKVVLGMATGGKSLIIFTGSIEACKQGLNTAESANKDNQKYLLGKKLISSPEKPLIDSLV
;
A
#
# COMPACT_ATOMS: atom_id res chain seq x y z
N MET A 1 0.81 19.38 3.92
CA MET A 1 0.68 18.26 2.96
C MET A 1 0.51 17.02 3.80
N VAL A 2 -0.59 16.30 3.60
CA VAL A 2 -0.93 15.10 4.35
C VAL A 2 -0.02 13.96 3.89
N ASP A 3 0.79 13.42 4.79
CA ASP A 3 1.82 12.42 4.46
C ASP A 3 1.79 11.19 5.38
N THR A 4 0.82 11.07 6.29
CA THR A 4 0.72 9.89 7.15
C THR A 4 -0.45 9.04 6.69
N ILE A 5 -0.23 7.74 6.53
CA ILE A 5 -1.28 6.76 6.21
C ILE A 5 -1.59 5.93 7.45
N GLY A 6 -2.89 5.66 7.65
CA GLY A 6 -3.39 4.68 8.61
C GLY A 6 -4.18 3.58 7.91
N LEU A 7 -4.02 2.32 8.33
CA LEU A 7 -4.75 1.16 7.83
C LEU A 7 -5.30 0.35 9.00
N LEU A 8 -6.59 0.00 8.91
CA LEU A 8 -7.19 -1.09 9.67
C LEU A 8 -7.73 -2.17 8.74
N GLU A 9 -7.42 -3.43 9.04
CA GLU A 9 -7.97 -4.62 8.37
C GLU A 9 -8.89 -5.37 9.34
N PHE A 10 -10.07 -5.77 8.87
CA PHE A 10 -11.12 -6.38 9.67
C PHE A 10 -11.52 -7.75 9.12
N LYS A 11 -11.82 -8.69 10.02
CA LYS A 11 -12.33 -10.03 9.69
C LYS A 11 -13.82 -10.03 9.32
N ARG A 12 -14.57 -8.99 9.69
CA ARG A 12 -15.99 -8.83 9.40
C ARG A 12 -16.23 -7.50 8.70
N ILE A 13 -16.95 -7.56 7.57
CA ILE A 13 -17.25 -6.39 6.74
C ILE A 13 -18.11 -5.38 7.49
N ALA A 14 -19.16 -5.84 8.17
CA ALA A 14 -20.05 -4.97 8.94
C ALA A 14 -19.28 -4.16 9.99
N SER A 15 -18.44 -4.81 10.79
CA SER A 15 -17.60 -4.16 11.81
C SER A 15 -16.60 -3.17 11.19
N GLY A 16 -16.05 -3.49 10.02
CA GLY A 16 -15.17 -2.58 9.28
C GLY A 16 -15.87 -1.32 8.78
N ILE A 17 -17.11 -1.44 8.30
CA ILE A 17 -17.92 -0.30 7.87
C ILE A 17 -18.30 0.59 9.06
N GLU A 18 -18.70 -0.03 10.18
CA GLU A 18 -19.01 0.71 11.41
C GLU A 18 -17.77 1.46 11.94
N ALA A 19 -16.63 0.77 12.01
CA ALA A 19 -15.37 1.37 12.42
C ALA A 19 -14.95 2.51 11.49
N CYS A 20 -15.08 2.35 10.17
CA CYS A 20 -14.79 3.39 9.18
C CYS A 20 -15.57 4.69 9.47
N ASN A 21 -16.88 4.58 9.73
CA ASN A 21 -17.71 5.73 10.06
C ASN A 21 -17.22 6.47 11.32
N GLN A 22 -16.76 5.73 12.33
CA GLN A 22 -16.24 6.32 13.57
C GLN A 22 -14.83 6.91 13.39
N MET A 23 -13.99 6.28 12.57
CA MET A 23 -12.68 6.81 12.16
C MET A 23 -12.83 8.21 11.53
N ILE A 24 -13.73 8.35 10.55
CA ILE A 24 -13.98 9.63 9.84
C ILE A 24 -14.49 10.72 10.80
N LYS A 25 -15.30 10.36 11.80
CA LYS A 25 -15.83 11.31 12.79
C LYS A 25 -14.80 11.76 13.82
N ALA A 26 -13.75 10.98 14.04
CA ALA A 26 -12.82 11.20 15.14
C ALA A 26 -11.75 12.23 14.85
N ALA A 27 -11.43 12.50 13.58
CA ALA A 27 -10.40 13.45 13.19
C ALA A 27 -10.58 13.93 11.75
N ASP A 28 -9.95 15.06 11.42
CA ASP A 28 -9.84 15.55 10.04
C ASP A 28 -8.85 14.67 9.25
N ILE A 29 -9.40 13.72 8.49
CA ILE A 29 -8.67 12.75 7.69
C ILE A 29 -9.27 12.64 6.30
N GLU A 30 -8.45 12.22 5.35
CA GLU A 30 -8.87 11.84 4.01
C GLU A 30 -9.08 10.32 3.96
N LEU A 31 -10.27 9.89 3.53
CA LEU A 31 -10.53 8.47 3.30
C LEU A 31 -9.97 8.04 1.94
N LEU A 32 -8.88 7.26 1.94
CA LEU A 32 -8.27 6.76 0.72
C LEU A 32 -9.05 5.57 0.14
N ASN A 33 -9.32 4.55 0.96
CA ASN A 33 -10.12 3.40 0.59
C ASN A 33 -10.95 2.90 1.78
N ALA A 34 -12.19 2.48 1.51
CA ALA A 34 -13.00 1.67 2.43
C ALA A 34 -13.71 0.59 1.61
N ARG A 35 -13.18 -0.63 1.62
CA ARG A 35 -13.66 -1.70 0.72
C ARG A 35 -13.44 -3.09 1.28
N TYR A 36 -14.23 -4.04 0.78
CA TYR A 36 -13.95 -5.46 1.00
C TYR A 36 -12.73 -5.89 0.17
N ILE A 37 -12.07 -6.97 0.59
CA ILE A 37 -10.94 -7.61 -0.10
C ILE A 37 -11.09 -9.13 -0.02
N CYS A 38 -10.39 -9.87 -0.88
CA CYS A 38 -10.41 -11.33 -0.83
C CYS A 38 -9.74 -11.86 0.46
N PRO A 39 -10.27 -12.92 1.10
CA PRO A 39 -11.45 -13.73 0.74
C PRO A 39 -12.77 -13.30 1.41
N GLY A 40 -12.91 -12.06 1.87
CA GLY A 40 -14.10 -11.58 2.61
C GLY A 40 -13.77 -10.70 3.82
N LYS A 41 -12.59 -10.07 3.81
CA LYS A 41 -12.16 -9.11 4.83
C LYS A 41 -12.55 -7.70 4.40
N TYR A 42 -12.35 -6.72 5.27
CA TYR A 42 -12.57 -5.31 4.97
C TYR A 42 -11.36 -4.49 5.36
N ILE A 43 -11.01 -3.49 4.56
CA ILE A 43 -9.94 -2.55 4.89
C ILE A 43 -10.48 -1.13 4.92
N VAL A 44 -9.93 -0.35 5.84
CA VAL A 44 -10.09 1.10 5.90
C VAL A 44 -8.70 1.70 5.84
N LEU A 45 -8.43 2.49 4.81
CA LEU A 45 -7.18 3.17 4.55
C LEU A 45 -7.45 4.67 4.54
N ILE A 46 -6.73 5.40 5.38
CA ILE A 46 -6.89 6.84 5.57
C ILE A 46 -5.55 7.55 5.42
N ALA A 47 -5.60 8.86 5.15
CA ALA A 47 -4.44 9.73 5.23
C ALA A 47 -4.76 10.97 6.07
N GLY A 48 -3.78 11.51 6.78
CA GLY A 48 -3.93 12.74 7.56
C GLY A 48 -2.61 13.22 8.14
N ASP A 49 -2.67 14.24 8.99
CA ASP A 49 -1.56 14.54 9.89
C ASP A 49 -1.35 13.39 10.87
N VAL A 50 -0.13 13.23 11.40
CA VAL A 50 0.23 12.12 12.30
C VAL A 50 -0.73 12.01 13.49
N SER A 51 -1.11 13.14 14.09
CA SER A 51 -2.05 13.18 15.22
C SER A 51 -3.48 12.79 14.80
N ALA A 52 -3.96 13.32 13.67
CA ALA A 52 -5.29 13.02 13.13
C ALA A 52 -5.43 11.53 12.79
N VAL A 53 -4.44 10.94 12.11
CA VAL A 53 -4.42 9.51 11.78
C VAL A 53 -4.43 8.66 13.04
N LYS A 54 -3.60 8.98 14.05
CA LYS A 54 -3.59 8.23 15.33
C LYS A 54 -4.94 8.29 16.04
N SER A 55 -5.55 9.46 16.14
CA SER A 55 -6.87 9.64 16.75
C SER A 55 -7.94 8.83 16.01
N SER A 56 -7.93 8.89 14.68
CA SER A 56 -8.84 8.13 13.82
C SER A 56 -8.65 6.62 14.00
N ILE A 57 -7.41 6.11 13.95
CA ILE A 57 -7.11 4.68 14.14
C ILE A 57 -7.59 4.20 15.51
N ASN A 58 -7.31 4.94 16.58
CA ASN A 58 -7.78 4.59 17.93
C ASN A 58 -9.30 4.48 18.02
N ALA A 59 -10.05 5.38 17.37
CA ALA A 59 -11.50 5.29 17.29
C ALA A 59 -11.96 4.03 16.55
N GLY A 60 -11.32 3.68 15.43
CA GLY A 60 -11.61 2.47 14.68
C GLY A 60 -11.32 1.19 15.47
N LEU A 61 -10.22 1.14 16.22
CA LEU A 61 -9.85 0.01 17.09
C LEU A 61 -10.88 -0.23 18.19
N ASN A 62 -11.37 0.85 18.82
CA ASN A 62 -12.37 0.76 19.90
C ASN A 62 -13.71 0.18 19.43
N ILE A 63 -14.07 0.42 18.17
CA ILE A 63 -15.29 -0.12 17.55
C ILE A 63 -15.06 -1.54 17.06
N GLY A 64 -13.97 -1.75 16.30
CA GLY A 64 -13.65 -3.03 15.69
C GLY A 64 -13.34 -4.14 16.70
N LYS A 65 -12.72 -3.80 17.84
CA LYS A 65 -12.37 -4.74 18.93
C LYS A 65 -11.76 -6.04 18.38
N ASN A 66 -12.42 -7.17 18.64
CA ASN A 66 -11.99 -8.52 18.26
C ASN A 66 -12.07 -8.79 16.75
N ASP A 67 -12.70 -7.91 15.97
CA ASP A 67 -12.78 -8.02 14.51
C ASP A 67 -11.57 -7.42 13.79
N VAL A 68 -10.72 -6.65 14.47
CA VAL A 68 -9.48 -6.11 13.89
C VAL A 68 -8.44 -7.22 13.73
N ILE A 69 -7.90 -7.36 12.52
CA ILE A 69 -6.83 -8.30 12.15
C ILE A 69 -5.48 -7.61 12.17
N LYS A 70 -5.40 -6.41 11.58
CA LYS A 70 -4.14 -5.68 11.40
C LYS A 70 -4.38 -4.19 11.55
N GLU A 71 -3.43 -3.54 12.19
CA GLU A 71 -3.27 -2.10 12.26
C GLU A 71 -1.91 -1.74 11.66
N LEU A 72 -1.85 -0.60 10.96
CA LEU A 72 -0.61 -0.02 10.47
C LEU A 72 -0.76 1.50 10.44
N THR A 73 0.28 2.20 10.92
CA THR A 73 0.45 3.64 10.73
C THR A 73 1.84 3.88 10.16
N ILE A 74 1.93 4.60 9.03
CA ILE A 74 3.19 4.96 8.39
C ILE A 74 3.25 6.48 8.26
N PRO A 75 4.21 7.16 8.91
CA PRO A 75 4.42 8.58 8.73
C PRO A 75 5.25 8.87 7.46
N LYS A 76 5.09 10.09 6.93
CA LYS A 76 5.91 10.62 5.82
C LYS A 76 5.92 9.76 4.55
N VAL A 77 4.80 9.14 4.20
CA VAL A 77 4.61 8.32 3.00
C VAL A 77 4.83 9.14 1.74
N SER A 78 5.44 8.54 0.73
CA SER A 78 5.65 9.20 -0.56
C SER A 78 4.33 9.64 -1.20
N LYS A 79 4.32 10.87 -1.74
CA LYS A 79 3.16 11.41 -2.47
C LYS A 79 2.75 10.51 -3.65
N GLN A 80 3.72 9.90 -4.32
CA GLN A 80 3.48 8.98 -5.43
C GLN A 80 2.63 7.77 -5.00
N LEU A 81 2.88 7.22 -3.81
CA LEU A 81 2.09 6.11 -3.29
C LEU A 81 0.65 6.54 -2.96
N ILE A 82 0.48 7.69 -2.28
CA ILE A 82 -0.85 8.24 -1.97
C ILE A 82 -1.65 8.48 -3.26
N ASP A 83 -1.06 9.15 -4.24
CA ASP A 83 -1.71 9.47 -5.51
C ASP A 83 -2.13 8.19 -6.27
N LEU A 84 -1.28 7.17 -6.29
CA LEU A 84 -1.58 5.90 -6.97
C LEU A 84 -2.69 5.10 -6.26
N ILE A 85 -2.70 5.08 -4.92
CA ILE A 85 -3.78 4.47 -4.12
C ILE A 85 -5.12 5.16 -4.40
N GLN A 86 -5.11 6.48 -4.63
CA GLN A 86 -6.28 7.26 -5.00
C GLN A 86 -6.67 7.13 -6.48
N HIS A 87 -6.04 6.22 -7.22
CA HIS A 87 -6.26 6.04 -8.66
C HIS A 87 -6.01 7.30 -9.49
N LYS A 88 -5.18 8.24 -9.01
CA LYS A 88 -4.68 9.32 -9.86
C LYS A 88 -3.72 8.71 -10.88
N LYS A 89 -3.80 9.18 -12.12
CA LYS A 89 -2.95 8.66 -13.21
C LYS A 89 -1.48 8.86 -12.86
N SER A 90 -0.75 7.78 -12.61
CA SER A 90 0.68 7.73 -12.90
C SER A 90 0.82 7.41 -14.38
N LYS A 91 1.66 8.16 -15.08
CA LYS A 91 2.05 7.85 -16.45
C LYS A 91 3.57 7.82 -16.52
N PRO A 92 4.21 6.75 -16.02
CA PRO A 92 5.62 6.55 -16.30
C PRO A 92 5.80 6.52 -17.82
N GLU A 93 6.67 7.37 -18.35
CA GLU A 93 6.86 7.49 -19.81
C GLU A 93 7.96 6.54 -20.30
N ASN A 94 8.91 6.18 -19.42
CA ASN A 94 10.09 5.40 -19.77
C ASN A 94 10.22 4.14 -18.92
N PHE A 95 10.23 2.99 -19.59
CA PHE A 95 10.33 1.67 -18.96
C PHE A 95 11.66 1.00 -19.30
N ILE A 96 12.72 1.35 -18.57
CA ILE A 96 14.05 0.72 -18.76
C ILE A 96 14.11 -0.64 -18.05
N ALA A 97 13.63 -0.69 -16.81
CA ALA A 97 13.50 -1.91 -16.01
C ALA A 97 12.22 -1.90 -15.19
N LEU A 98 11.77 -3.07 -14.75
CA LEU A 98 10.68 -3.23 -13.79
C LEU A 98 11.18 -3.91 -12.52
N GLY A 99 10.83 -3.34 -11.37
CA GLY A 99 10.84 -4.03 -10.09
C GLY A 99 9.43 -4.54 -9.77
N VAL A 100 9.32 -5.82 -9.44
CA VAL A 100 8.06 -6.48 -9.07
C VAL A 100 8.21 -7.12 -7.69
N LEU A 101 7.31 -6.77 -6.78
CA LEU A 101 7.21 -7.37 -5.45
C LEU A 101 5.80 -7.89 -5.21
N GLU A 102 5.71 -9.10 -4.65
CA GLU A 102 4.46 -9.72 -4.24
C GLU A 102 4.54 -10.04 -2.74
N TYR A 103 3.53 -9.63 -1.98
CA TYR A 103 3.43 -9.87 -0.55
C TYR A 103 2.10 -10.54 -0.19
N SER A 104 2.11 -11.37 0.84
CA SER A 104 0.89 -11.99 1.42
C SER A 104 0.10 -11.04 2.34
N SER A 105 0.56 -9.81 2.52
CA SER A 105 -0.03 -8.82 3.41
C SER A 105 -0.14 -7.44 2.74
N ILE A 106 -1.26 -6.75 2.97
CA ILE A 106 -1.48 -5.35 2.58
C ILE A 106 -0.51 -4.41 3.27
N ALA A 107 -0.35 -4.58 4.58
CA ALA A 107 0.56 -3.76 5.35
C ALA A 107 2.00 -3.84 4.80
N ALA A 108 2.50 -5.05 4.54
CA ALA A 108 3.82 -5.24 3.96
C ALA A 108 3.96 -4.60 2.57
N GLY A 109 2.92 -4.70 1.72
CA GLY A 109 2.90 -4.08 0.40
C GLY A 109 3.00 -2.55 0.44
N ILE A 110 2.24 -1.89 1.34
CA ILE A 110 2.30 -0.43 1.48
C ILE A 110 3.69 0.01 1.97
N ILE A 111 4.23 -0.68 2.98
CA ILE A 111 5.57 -0.40 3.52
C ILE A 111 6.65 -0.60 2.43
N ALA A 112 6.53 -1.67 1.66
CA ALA A 112 7.45 -1.97 0.56
C ALA A 112 7.42 -0.90 -0.54
N ALA A 113 6.21 -0.48 -0.96
CA ALA A 113 6.05 0.53 -2.00
C ALA A 113 6.63 1.88 -1.57
N ASP A 114 6.35 2.30 -0.33
CA ASP A 114 6.90 3.54 0.23
C ASP A 114 8.43 3.48 0.33
N ALA A 115 8.96 2.36 0.84
CA ALA A 115 10.40 2.15 0.97
C ALA A 115 11.11 2.14 -0.40
N ALA A 116 10.53 1.52 -1.42
CA ALA A 116 11.11 1.46 -2.77
C ALA A 116 11.27 2.87 -3.37
N VAL A 117 10.21 3.68 -3.31
CA VAL A 117 10.21 5.06 -3.87
C VAL A 117 11.16 5.98 -3.10
N LYS A 118 11.32 5.77 -1.79
CA LYS A 118 12.26 6.55 -0.98
C LYS A 118 13.72 6.13 -1.18
N ALA A 119 13.96 4.89 -1.60
CA ALA A 119 15.30 4.34 -1.70
C ALA A 119 16.03 4.77 -2.97
N ALA A 120 15.31 4.94 -4.08
CA ALA A 120 15.90 5.18 -5.39
C ALA A 120 14.95 5.98 -6.29
N GLU A 121 15.49 6.52 -7.38
CA GLU A 121 14.70 7.19 -8.43
C GLU A 121 13.91 6.15 -9.23
N VAL A 122 12.75 5.77 -8.69
CA VAL A 122 11.79 4.85 -9.31
C VAL A 122 10.40 5.46 -9.35
N GLU A 123 9.61 5.02 -10.32
CA GLU A 123 8.21 5.42 -10.47
C GLU A 123 7.27 4.24 -10.27
N LEU A 124 6.31 4.37 -9.34
CA LEU A 124 5.27 3.37 -9.15
C LEU A 124 4.37 3.27 -10.39
N VAL A 125 4.33 2.07 -10.94
CA VAL A 125 3.48 1.68 -12.07
C VAL A 125 2.14 1.14 -11.54
N LYS A 126 2.18 0.26 -10.54
CA LYS A 126 0.99 -0.42 -10.04
C LYS A 126 1.11 -0.76 -8.56
N VAL A 127 0.04 -0.53 -7.81
CA VAL A 127 -0.12 -0.93 -6.41
C VAL A 127 -1.48 -1.59 -6.27
N VAL A 128 -1.50 -2.91 -6.08
CA VAL A 128 -2.73 -3.67 -5.83
C VAL A 128 -2.73 -4.09 -4.37
N LEU A 129 -3.80 -3.75 -3.64
CA LEU A 129 -3.95 -4.04 -2.21
C LEU A 129 -5.16 -4.97 -2.00
N GLY A 130 -4.90 -6.29 -2.00
CA GLY A 130 -5.81 -7.36 -1.53
C GLY A 130 -6.97 -7.78 -2.43
N MET A 131 -7.37 -6.96 -3.40
CA MET A 131 -8.50 -7.28 -4.28
C MET A 131 -8.05 -8.09 -5.50
N ALA A 132 -8.82 -9.13 -5.85
CA ALA A 132 -8.57 -10.03 -7.01
C ALA A 132 -7.24 -10.81 -6.99
N THR A 133 -6.46 -10.69 -5.91
CA THR A 133 -5.14 -11.32 -5.73
C THR A 133 -5.12 -12.33 -4.58
N GLY A 134 -6.29 -12.69 -4.02
CA GLY A 134 -6.38 -13.56 -2.85
C GLY A 134 -5.87 -12.92 -1.56
N GLY A 135 -6.02 -11.60 -1.40
CA GLY A 135 -5.55 -10.86 -0.23
C GLY A 135 -4.08 -10.44 -0.31
N LYS A 136 -3.39 -10.79 -1.39
CA LYS A 136 -1.99 -10.40 -1.63
C LYS A 136 -1.87 -8.95 -2.08
N SER A 137 -0.67 -8.40 -1.92
CA SER A 137 -0.30 -7.11 -2.48
C SER A 137 0.73 -7.26 -3.58
N LEU A 138 0.55 -6.50 -4.65
CA LEU A 138 1.44 -6.47 -5.80
C LEU A 138 1.93 -5.03 -5.98
N ILE A 139 3.24 -4.85 -5.95
CA ILE A 139 3.90 -3.57 -6.17
C ILE A 139 4.75 -3.69 -7.43
N ILE A 140 4.54 -2.78 -8.38
CA ILE A 140 5.33 -2.67 -9.60
C ILE A 140 5.83 -1.24 -9.72
N PHE A 141 7.12 -1.08 -9.95
CA PHE A 141 7.75 0.21 -10.23
C PHE A 141 8.74 0.09 -11.38
N THR A 142 9.04 1.21 -12.02
CA THR A 142 10.01 1.30 -13.11
C THR A 142 11.11 2.31 -12.80
N GLY A 143 12.24 2.19 -13.49
CA GLY A 143 13.42 3.03 -13.31
C GLY A 143 14.62 2.44 -14.05
N SER A 144 15.83 2.93 -13.77
CA SER A 144 17.06 2.28 -14.22
C SER A 144 17.21 0.89 -13.58
N ILE A 145 18.07 0.04 -14.17
CA ILE A 145 18.32 -1.31 -13.64
C ILE A 145 18.82 -1.22 -12.19
N GLU A 146 19.73 -0.28 -11.91
CA GLU A 146 20.34 -0.04 -10.61
C GLU A 146 19.31 0.49 -9.60
N ALA A 147 18.49 1.47 -10.02
CA ALA A 147 17.43 2.02 -9.18
C ALA A 147 16.39 0.95 -8.83
N CYS A 148 15.99 0.12 -9.81
CA CYS A 148 15.08 -0.98 -9.55
C CYS A 148 15.68 -2.02 -8.59
N LYS A 149 16.95 -2.39 -8.75
CA LYS A 149 17.66 -3.30 -7.82
C LYS A 149 17.68 -2.74 -6.40
N GLN A 150 18.00 -1.46 -6.25
CA GLN A 150 18.03 -0.79 -4.95
C GLN A 150 16.64 -0.76 -4.31
N GLY A 151 15.61 -0.31 -5.05
CA GLY A 151 14.23 -0.28 -4.59
C GLY A 151 13.73 -1.67 -4.14
N LEU A 152 14.04 -2.72 -4.90
CA LEU A 152 13.69 -4.11 -4.55
C LEU A 152 14.33 -4.55 -3.23
N ASN A 153 15.63 -4.29 -3.05
CA ASN A 153 16.36 -4.72 -1.86
C ASN A 153 15.92 -3.94 -0.61
N THR A 154 15.71 -2.63 -0.71
CA THR A 154 15.21 -1.81 0.40
C THR A 154 13.79 -2.18 0.78
N ALA A 155 12.92 -2.45 -0.19
CA ALA A 155 11.53 -2.85 0.07
C ALA A 155 11.40 -4.23 0.74
N GLU A 156 12.24 -5.19 0.36
CA GLU A 156 12.34 -6.51 1.01
C GLU A 156 12.70 -6.39 2.49
N SER A 157 13.63 -5.49 2.81
CA SER A 157 14.20 -5.29 4.15
C SER A 157 13.59 -4.11 4.93
N ALA A 158 12.52 -3.51 4.41
CA ALA A 158 11.94 -2.26 4.94
C ALA A 158 11.52 -2.37 6.41
N ASN A 159 11.09 -3.56 6.85
CA ASN A 159 10.93 -3.90 8.26
C ASN A 159 11.04 -5.43 8.48
N LYS A 160 10.96 -5.85 9.76
CA LYS A 160 11.03 -7.27 10.16
C LYS A 160 9.92 -8.14 9.54
N ASP A 161 8.75 -7.56 9.30
CA ASP A 161 7.58 -8.26 8.75
C ASP A 161 7.65 -8.38 7.22
N ASN A 162 8.30 -7.46 6.52
CA ASN A 162 8.34 -7.41 5.05
C ASN A 162 9.00 -8.67 4.48
N GLN A 163 10.15 -9.07 5.02
CA GLN A 163 10.81 -10.32 4.58
C GLN A 163 9.94 -11.55 4.88
N LYS A 164 9.24 -11.56 6.03
CA LYS A 164 8.34 -12.65 6.42
C LYS A 164 7.14 -12.81 5.48
N TYR A 165 6.58 -11.70 4.99
CA TYR A 165 5.38 -11.73 4.14
C TYR A 165 5.70 -11.71 2.64
N LEU A 166 6.98 -11.62 2.24
CA LEU A 166 7.41 -11.62 0.84
C LEU A 166 7.12 -12.97 0.18
N LEU A 167 6.41 -12.92 -0.95
CA LEU A 167 6.11 -14.08 -1.80
C LEU A 167 6.96 -14.10 -3.06
N GLY A 168 7.32 -12.93 -3.60
CA GLY A 168 8.10 -12.83 -4.83
C GLY A 168 8.82 -11.51 -4.97
N LYS A 169 10.06 -11.57 -5.47
CA LYS A 169 10.91 -10.42 -5.83
C LYS A 169 11.50 -10.67 -7.21
N LYS A 170 11.20 -9.83 -8.19
CA LYS A 170 11.71 -9.95 -9.56
C LYS A 170 12.18 -8.60 -10.11
N LEU A 171 13.30 -8.66 -10.82
CA LEU A 171 13.78 -7.59 -11.68
C LEU A 171 13.59 -8.05 -13.13
N ILE A 172 12.97 -7.21 -13.95
CA ILE A 172 12.85 -7.44 -15.39
C ILE A 172 13.64 -6.33 -16.07
N SER A 173 14.79 -6.66 -16.63
CA SER A 173 15.57 -5.74 -17.47
C SER A 173 14.96 -5.72 -18.88
N SER A 174 14.77 -4.53 -19.46
CA SER A 174 14.24 -4.36 -20.82
C SER A 174 12.86 -5.03 -21.02
N PRO A 175 11.81 -4.62 -20.29
CA PRO A 175 10.47 -5.17 -20.44
C PRO A 175 9.90 -4.92 -21.85
N GLU A 176 9.27 -5.95 -22.43
CA GLU A 176 8.63 -5.86 -23.74
C GLU A 176 7.38 -4.96 -23.72
N LYS A 177 7.14 -4.23 -24.82
CA LYS A 177 6.00 -3.30 -24.92
C LYS A 177 4.63 -3.93 -24.60
N PRO A 178 4.28 -5.13 -25.13
CA PRO A 178 2.99 -5.75 -24.78
C PRO A 178 2.83 -6.04 -23.28
N LEU A 179 3.92 -6.32 -22.57
CA LEU A 179 3.91 -6.47 -21.12
C LEU A 179 3.64 -5.11 -20.45
N ILE A 180 4.36 -4.06 -20.85
CA ILE A 180 4.17 -2.70 -20.32
C ILE A 180 2.71 -2.26 -20.47
N ASP A 181 2.16 -2.40 -21.68
CA ASP A 181 0.77 -2.02 -22.01
C ASP A 181 -0.26 -2.79 -21.16
N SER A 182 0.05 -3.99 -20.69
CA SER A 182 -0.82 -4.78 -19.80
C SER A 182 -0.80 -4.33 -18.33
N LEU A 183 0.21 -3.55 -17.94
CA LEU A 183 0.43 -3.15 -16.55
C LEU A 183 -0.17 -1.78 -16.22
N VAL A 184 -0.15 -0.85 -17.18
CA VAL A 184 -0.59 0.56 -17.07
C VAL A 184 -2.10 0.77 -17.25
#